data_AF-A0A8T1WAF4-F1
#
_entry.id   AF-A0A8T1WAF4-F1
#
_cell.length_a   1.000
_cell.length_b   1.000
_cell.length_c   1.000
_cell.angle_alpha   90.00
_cell.angle_beta   90.00
_cell.angle_gamma   90.00
#
_symmetry.space_group_name_H-M   'P 1'
#
loop_
_entity.id
_entity.type
_entity.pdbx_description
1 polymer ?
#
loop_
_entity_poly.entity_id
_entity_poly.type
_entity_poly.pdbx_seq_one_letter_code
_entity_poly.pdbx_strand_id
1 'polypeptide(L)'
;MKVAFVAVLLLICSCGVDALDRDKKLRVVSTVHANERVLVSDHENRERSHGHCIDDGTRNQDPVCGSNGKKYLNMNRFQYNKCLIKAEDGEDIDVVDLEFCRDAMLEDLKSEGLIQ
;
A
#
# COMPACT_ATOMS: atom_id res chain seq x y z
N MET A 1 47.23 -22.42 -42.40
CA MET A 1 47.91 -22.11 -41.11
C MET A 1 47.23 -20.91 -40.47
N LYS A 2 46.59 -21.16 -39.30
CA LYS A 2 46.10 -20.23 -38.25
C LYS A 2 45.11 -19.12 -38.64
N VAL A 3 43.84 -19.53 -38.77
CA VAL A 3 42.66 -18.68 -38.49
C VAL A 3 42.50 -18.57 -36.97
N ALA A 4 42.50 -17.35 -36.43
CA ALA A 4 42.30 -17.09 -35.01
C ALA A 4 40.81 -16.97 -34.71
N PHE A 5 40.25 -17.95 -34.00
CA PHE A 5 38.89 -17.92 -33.48
C PHE A 5 38.85 -17.05 -32.23
N VAL A 6 38.20 -15.89 -32.29
CA VAL A 6 37.88 -15.08 -31.10
C VAL A 6 36.58 -15.64 -30.53
N ALA A 7 36.70 -16.44 -29.47
CA ALA A 7 35.55 -16.94 -28.72
C ALA A 7 34.99 -15.80 -27.84
N VAL A 8 33.84 -15.26 -28.23
CA VAL A 8 33.05 -14.32 -27.42
C VAL A 8 32.40 -15.13 -26.30
N LEU A 9 32.99 -15.09 -25.11
CA LEU A 9 32.37 -15.65 -23.91
C LEU A 9 31.26 -14.69 -23.43
N LEU A 10 30.03 -15.07 -23.73
CA LEU A 10 28.81 -14.45 -23.21
C LEU A 10 28.78 -14.59 -21.68
N LEU A 11 28.99 -13.47 -20.99
CA LEU A 11 28.71 -13.31 -19.56
C LEU A 11 27.19 -13.42 -19.35
N ILE A 12 26.72 -14.62 -19.04
CA ILE A 12 25.36 -14.85 -18.58
C ILE A 12 25.32 -14.34 -17.13
N CYS A 13 24.84 -13.11 -16.96
CA CYS A 13 24.60 -12.53 -15.66
C CYS A 13 23.35 -13.21 -15.08
N SER A 14 23.56 -14.21 -14.23
CA SER A 14 22.51 -14.86 -13.44
C SER A 14 22.04 -13.91 -12.33
N CYS A 15 21.41 -12.80 -12.71
CA CYS A 15 20.61 -12.03 -11.77
C CYS A 15 19.36 -12.88 -11.50
N GLY A 16 19.26 -13.44 -10.28
CA GLY A 16 18.03 -14.06 -9.81
C GLY A 16 16.87 -13.12 -10.06
N VAL A 17 15.95 -13.52 -10.92
CA VAL A 17 14.64 -12.88 -11.02
C VAL A 17 13.86 -13.35 -9.80
N ASP A 18 14.02 -12.62 -8.70
CA ASP A 18 13.13 -12.74 -7.55
C ASP A 18 11.72 -12.36 -8.04
N ALA A 19 10.89 -13.38 -8.24
CA ALA A 19 9.48 -13.21 -8.52
C ALA A 19 8.85 -12.44 -7.37
N LEU A 20 8.44 -11.19 -7.63
CA LEU A 20 7.75 -10.35 -6.65
C LEU A 20 6.49 -11.07 -6.15
N ASP A 21 6.58 -11.46 -4.88
CA ASP A 21 5.52 -12.03 -4.06
C ASP A 21 4.27 -11.14 -4.10
N ARG A 22 3.17 -11.68 -4.65
CA ARG A 22 1.93 -10.95 -4.97
C ARG A 22 1.11 -10.59 -3.71
N ASP A 23 1.60 -10.94 -2.53
CA ASP A 23 0.82 -10.94 -1.29
C ASP A 23 1.12 -9.77 -0.34
N LYS A 24 2.01 -8.83 -0.71
CA LYS A 24 2.33 -7.64 0.11
C LYS A 24 1.78 -6.34 -0.50
N LYS A 25 0.45 -6.14 -0.51
CA LYS A 25 -0.20 -4.87 -0.93
C LYS A 25 -0.92 -4.21 0.25
N LEU A 26 -0.24 -3.32 0.97
CA LEU A 26 -0.86 -2.41 1.94
C LEU A 26 -0.49 -0.96 1.61
N ARG A 27 -1.53 -0.12 1.57
CA ARG A 27 -1.60 1.16 0.85
C ARG A 27 -0.96 2.33 1.60
N VAL A 28 -0.11 3.11 0.92
CA VAL A 28 -0.12 4.59 1.00
C VAL A 28 0.26 5.16 -0.37
N VAL A 29 -0.69 5.85 -1.01
CA VAL A 29 -0.38 6.97 -1.89
C VAL A 29 -1.08 8.19 -1.30
N SER A 30 -0.44 9.32 -1.54
CA SER A 30 -0.42 10.63 -0.88
C SER A 30 -1.75 11.30 -0.53
N THR A 31 -1.60 12.43 0.16
CA THR A 31 -2.55 13.38 0.78
C THR A 31 -3.81 13.81 0.02
N VAL A 32 -4.08 13.26 -1.16
CA VAL A 32 -5.40 13.22 -1.80
C VAL A 32 -5.34 12.08 -2.83
N HIS A 33 -6.09 11.01 -2.55
CA HIS A 33 -6.42 9.90 -3.45
C HIS A 33 -5.33 8.83 -3.67
N ALA A 34 -5.73 7.57 -3.45
CA ALA A 34 -4.83 6.42 -3.47
C ALA A 34 -4.77 5.80 -4.89
N ASN A 35 -3.74 6.16 -5.67
CA ASN A 35 -3.50 5.54 -6.97
C ASN A 35 -3.20 4.04 -6.82
N GLU A 36 -4.07 3.17 -7.34
CA GLU A 36 -3.96 1.71 -7.20
C GLU A 36 -2.70 1.11 -7.87
N ARG A 37 -2.07 1.85 -8.78
CA ARG A 37 -0.92 1.39 -9.60
C ARG A 37 0.45 1.59 -8.96
N VAL A 38 0.52 2.19 -7.77
CA VAL A 38 1.80 2.39 -7.06
C VAL A 38 2.04 1.23 -6.09
N LEU A 39 3.12 0.49 -6.31
CA LEU A 39 3.59 -0.58 -5.42
C LEU A 39 4.55 0.01 -4.39
N VAL A 40 4.27 -0.14 -3.10
CA VAL A 40 5.17 0.27 -2.00
C VAL A 40 5.62 -0.99 -1.26
N SER A 41 6.94 -1.20 -1.15
CA SER A 41 7.58 -2.44 -0.69
C SER A 41 7.72 -2.58 0.84
N ASP A 42 7.30 -1.59 1.63
CA ASP A 42 7.92 -1.37 2.95
C ASP A 42 6.99 -1.61 4.16
N HIS A 43 5.95 -2.43 4.03
CA HIS A 43 5.03 -2.69 5.15
C HIS A 43 5.77 -3.23 6.39
N GLU A 44 6.69 -4.18 6.18
CA GLU A 44 7.49 -4.81 7.25
C GLU A 44 8.43 -3.79 7.96
N ASN A 45 8.88 -2.75 7.26
CA ASN A 45 9.65 -1.65 7.86
C ASN A 45 8.78 -0.75 8.73
N ARG A 46 7.54 -0.50 8.30
CA ARG A 46 6.57 0.35 8.99
C ARG A 46 6.14 -0.26 10.33
N GLU A 47 5.79 -1.55 10.34
CA GLU A 47 5.42 -2.27 11.56
C GLU A 47 6.57 -2.32 12.57
N ARG A 48 7.79 -2.57 12.09
CA ARG A 48 9.00 -2.60 12.93
C ARG A 48 9.33 -1.24 13.56
N SER A 49 9.05 -0.15 12.86
CA SER A 49 9.33 1.21 13.34
C SER A 49 8.31 1.68 14.39
N HIS A 50 7.10 1.10 14.38
CA HIS A 50 6.00 1.49 15.26
C HIS A 50 5.40 0.30 16.01
N GLY A 51 6.24 -0.52 16.64
CA GLY A 51 5.81 -1.72 17.39
C GLY A 51 4.87 -1.47 18.59
N HIS A 52 4.58 -0.22 18.93
CA HIS A 52 3.56 0.15 19.91
C HIS A 52 2.14 0.18 19.33
N CYS A 53 2.00 0.23 18.00
CA CYS A 53 0.72 0.12 17.32
C CYS A 53 0.34 -1.35 17.20
N ILE A 54 -0.82 -1.73 17.76
CA ILE A 54 -1.23 -3.14 17.87
C ILE A 54 -2.27 -3.47 16.80
N ASP A 55 -1.95 -4.46 15.95
CA ASP A 55 -2.93 -5.22 15.14
C ASP A 55 -3.21 -6.53 15.88
N ASP A 56 -4.47 -6.79 16.22
CA ASP A 56 -4.85 -8.04 16.92
C ASP A 56 -5.08 -9.21 15.94
N GLY A 57 -4.92 -8.95 14.64
CA GLY A 57 -5.11 -9.94 13.58
C GLY A 57 -6.57 -10.15 13.19
N THR A 58 -7.51 -9.37 13.71
CA THR A 58 -8.93 -9.51 13.37
C THR A 58 -9.20 -9.10 11.93
N ARG A 59 -9.84 -9.99 11.16
CA ARG A 59 -10.15 -9.80 9.73
C ARG A 59 -11.65 -9.93 9.40
N ASN A 60 -12.54 -9.71 10.37
CA ASN A 60 -13.99 -9.60 10.12
C ASN A 60 -14.28 -8.46 9.14
N GLN A 61 -15.33 -8.63 8.32
CA GLN A 61 -15.74 -7.64 7.32
C GLN A 61 -16.81 -6.70 7.88
N ASP A 62 -16.41 -5.88 8.86
CA ASP A 62 -17.28 -4.89 9.50
C ASP A 62 -16.75 -3.47 9.20
N PRO A 63 -16.92 -2.97 7.96
CA PRO A 63 -16.15 -1.85 7.46
C PRO A 63 -16.45 -0.53 8.19
N VAL A 64 -15.41 0.27 8.36
CA VAL A 64 -15.49 1.62 8.95
C VAL A 64 -14.85 2.64 8.01
N CYS A 65 -15.35 3.87 8.01
CA CYS A 65 -14.78 4.97 7.25
C CYS A 65 -13.94 5.88 8.16
N GLY A 66 -12.71 6.19 7.74
CA GLY A 66 -11.88 7.19 8.40
C GLY A 66 -12.06 8.59 7.79
N SER A 67 -11.83 9.63 8.58
CA SER A 67 -11.86 11.03 8.15
C SER A 67 -10.85 11.37 7.05
N ASN A 68 -9.89 10.48 6.79
CA ASN A 68 -8.95 10.54 5.67
C ASN A 68 -9.50 9.96 4.35
N GLY A 69 -10.80 9.68 4.28
CA GLY A 69 -11.49 9.20 3.08
C GLY A 69 -11.25 7.73 2.78
N LYS A 70 -10.61 6.98 3.70
CA LYS A 70 -10.28 5.57 3.51
C LYS A 70 -11.25 4.66 4.25
N LYS A 71 -11.74 3.65 3.55
CA LYS A 71 -12.49 2.54 4.17
C LYS A 71 -11.54 1.49 4.71
N TYR A 72 -11.69 1.15 5.99
CA TYR A 72 -10.96 0.10 6.67
C TYR A 72 -11.81 -1.16 6.81
N LEU A 73 -11.17 -2.32 6.86
CA LEU A 73 -11.83 -3.62 6.91
C LEU A 73 -12.73 -3.77 8.15
N ASN A 74 -12.23 -3.27 9.28
CA ASN A 74 -12.90 -3.27 10.57
C ASN A 74 -12.28 -2.23 11.52
N MET A 75 -12.86 -2.09 12.71
CA MET A 75 -12.38 -1.17 13.74
C MET A 75 -10.94 -1.45 14.18
N ASN A 76 -10.54 -2.72 14.30
CA ASN A 76 -9.16 -3.05 14.68
C ASN A 76 -8.17 -2.48 13.64
N ARG A 77 -8.43 -2.72 12.35
CA ARG A 77 -7.61 -2.20 11.26
C ARG A 77 -7.61 -0.67 11.23
N PHE A 78 -8.74 -0.03 11.54
CA PHE A 78 -8.78 1.43 11.67
C PHE A 78 -7.88 1.94 12.81
N GLN A 79 -8.00 1.38 14.02
CA GLN A 79 -7.20 1.83 15.18
C GLN A 79 -5.70 1.61 14.98
N TYR A 80 -5.34 0.47 14.40
CA TYR A 80 -3.97 0.17 14.03
C TYR A 80 -3.41 1.22 13.06
N ASN A 81 -4.15 1.54 11.99
CA ASN A 81 -3.71 2.55 11.01
C ASN A 81 -3.74 3.97 11.58
N LYS A 82 -4.71 4.31 12.44
CA LYS A 82 -4.76 5.58 13.16
C LYS A 82 -3.49 5.79 13.99
N CYS A 83 -3.04 4.75 14.70
CA CYS A 83 -1.78 4.79 15.45
C CYS A 83 -0.56 5.00 14.53
N LEU A 84 -0.47 4.25 13.43
CA LEU A 84 0.63 4.41 12.47
C LEU A 84 0.68 5.80 11.83
N ILE A 85 -0.47 6.33 11.39
CA ILE A 85 -0.59 7.67 10.81
C ILE A 85 -0.18 8.73 11.84
N LYS A 86 -0.65 8.60 13.07
CA LYS A 86 -0.26 9.52 14.16
C LYS A 86 1.23 9.47 14.47
N ALA A 87 1.85 8.29 14.38
CA ALA A 87 3.27 8.12 14.67
C ALA A 87 4.19 8.63 13.54
N GLU A 88 3.74 8.58 12.29
CA GLU A 88 4.53 8.98 11.11
C GLU A 88 4.26 10.43 10.70
N ASP A 89 2.99 10.78 10.60
CA ASP A 89 2.54 12.04 9.99
C ASP A 89 2.08 13.05 11.06
N GLY A 90 1.92 12.62 12.32
CA GLY A 90 1.36 13.44 13.40
C GLY A 90 -0.12 13.75 13.23
N GLU A 91 -0.78 13.15 12.23
CA GLU A 91 -2.20 13.34 11.92
C GLU A 91 -3.07 12.44 12.80
N ASP A 92 -4.22 12.96 13.23
CA ASP A 92 -5.22 12.21 13.96
C ASP A 92 -6.47 12.05 13.09
N ILE A 93 -6.92 10.80 12.92
CA ILE A 93 -8.08 10.47 12.07
C ILE A 93 -9.20 9.90 12.92
N ASP A 94 -10.43 10.22 12.57
CA ASP A 94 -11.62 9.77 13.30
C ASP A 94 -12.54 8.93 12.43
N VAL A 95 -13.43 8.17 13.07
CA VAL A 95 -14.46 7.43 12.35
C VAL A 95 -15.54 8.41 11.91
N VAL A 96 -15.85 8.39 10.62
CA VAL A 96 -16.90 9.21 10.00
C VAL A 96 -17.93 8.31 9.32
N ASP A 97 -18.99 8.90 8.80
CA ASP A 97 -20.03 8.15 8.09
C ASP A 97 -19.46 7.46 6.83
N LEU A 98 -19.99 6.27 6.52
CA LEU A 98 -19.59 5.52 5.33
C LEU A 98 -19.89 6.26 4.02
N GLU A 99 -20.87 7.17 4.01
CA GLU A 99 -21.16 8.06 2.90
C GLU A 99 -19.94 8.91 2.50
N PHE A 100 -19.19 9.42 3.47
CA PHE A 100 -17.98 10.20 3.20
C PHE A 100 -16.95 9.42 2.36
N CYS A 101 -16.70 8.14 2.72
CA CYS A 101 -15.78 7.30 1.95
C CYS A 101 -16.34 6.92 0.57
N ARG A 102 -17.66 6.89 0.39
CA ARG A 102 -18.29 6.65 -0.91
C ARG A 102 -18.09 7.85 -1.83
N ASP A 103 -18.28 9.05 -1.30
CA ASP A 103 -18.09 10.29 -2.04
C ASP A 103 -16.63 10.50 -2.40
N ALA A 104 -15.71 10.27 -1.45
CA ALA A 104 -14.28 10.28 -1.72
C ALA A 104 -13.93 9.32 -2.87
N MET A 105 -14.44 8.08 -2.85
CA MET A 105 -14.21 7.12 -3.92
C MET A 105 -14.79 7.58 -5.27
N LEU A 106 -15.96 8.22 -5.28
CA LEU A 106 -16.55 8.76 -6.52
C LEU A 106 -15.71 9.90 -7.09
N GLU A 107 -15.15 10.75 -6.23
CA GLU A 107 -14.22 11.82 -6.62
C GLU A 107 -12.93 11.23 -7.22
N ASP A 108 -12.35 10.19 -6.62
CA ASP A 108 -11.20 9.46 -7.16
C ASP A 108 -11.52 8.95 -8.58
N LEU A 109 -12.64 8.23 -8.74
CA LEU A 109 -13.04 7.65 -10.02
C LEU A 109 -13.29 8.72 -11.10
N LYS A 110 -13.87 9.86 -10.73
CA LYS A 110 -14.06 11.01 -11.63
C LYS A 110 -12.72 11.62 -12.03
N SER A 111 -11.80 11.78 -11.08
CA SER A 111 -10.47 12.35 -11.33
C SER A 111 -9.62 11.46 -12.25
N GLU A 112 -9.83 10.13 -12.17
CA GLU A 112 -9.19 9.15 -13.04
C GLU A 112 -9.90 9.00 -14.40
N GLY A 113 -11.03 9.69 -14.61
CA GLY A 113 -11.82 9.61 -15.84
C GLY A 113 -12.53 8.27 -16.04
N LEU A 114 -12.72 7.50 -14.96
CA LEU A 114 -13.40 6.20 -14.99
C LEU A 114 -14.93 6.36 -14.99
N ILE A 115 -15.43 7.48 -14.47
CA ILE A 115 -16.85 7.87 -14.47
C ILE A 115 -17.01 9.36 -14.82
N GLN A 116 -18.21 9.75 -15.27
CA GLN A 116 -18.57 11.14 -15.61
C GLN A 116 -19.18 11.91 -14.44
#